data_AF-A0A5K1HU28-F1
#
_entry.id   AF-A0A5K1HU28-F1
#
_cell.length_a   1.000
_cell.length_b   1.000
_cell.length_c   1.000
_cell.angle_alpha   90.00
_cell.angle_beta   90.00
_cell.angle_gamma   90.00
#
_symmetry.space_group_name_H-M   'P 1'
#
loop_
_entity.id
_entity.type
_entity.pdbx_description
1 polymer ?
#
loop_
_entity_poly.entity_id
_entity_poly.type
_entity_poly.pdbx_seq_one_letter_code
_entity_poly.pdbx_strand_id
1 'polypeptide(L)'
;DPHLSVIAYTRNPGQCDEELIDCTNRHSLFRIQAQYLVSRQSKELWKLVLASSNEHRKEIVDQVITTELPESKNPEEVIIAVQSFMEAELTTELMTLLEKIVLHNSDFAKYRKLQNLLIITAIKSDRNR
;
A
#
# COMPACT_ATOMS: atom_id res chain seq x y z
N ASP A 1 -0.78 8.32 20.45
CA ASP A 1 -1.00 9.11 19.23
C ASP A 1 -0.36 8.48 18.00
N PRO A 2 -1.16 8.05 17.01
CA PRO A 2 -0.67 7.59 15.71
C PRO A 2 0.22 8.64 15.03
N HIS A 3 -0.14 9.92 15.14
CA HIS A 3 0.66 11.04 14.64
C HIS A 3 2.05 11.13 15.27
N LEU A 4 2.20 10.80 16.56
CA LEU A 4 3.50 10.84 17.24
C LEU A 4 4.44 9.73 16.74
N SER A 5 3.87 8.59 16.37
CA SER A 5 4.62 7.45 15.83
C SER A 5 5.17 7.78 14.43
N VAL A 6 4.35 8.39 13.57
CA VAL A 6 4.81 8.88 12.25
C VAL A 6 5.94 9.90 12.39
N ILE A 7 5.82 10.85 13.31
CA ILE A 7 6.85 11.88 13.54
C ILE A 7 8.16 11.26 14.07
N ALA A 8 8.10 10.23 14.91
CA ALA A 8 9.29 9.54 15.41
C ALA A 8 10.06 8.82 14.28
N TYR A 9 9.37 8.13 13.37
CA TYR A 9 10.01 7.41 12.26
C TYR A 9 10.43 8.32 11.10
N THR A 10 9.76 9.46 10.92
CA THR A 10 10.13 10.47 9.90
C THR A 10 11.42 11.23 10.28
N ARG A 11 11.91 11.12 11.52
CA ARG A 11 13.12 11.83 11.96
C ARG A 11 14.42 11.27 11.38
N ASN A 12 14.51 9.95 11.14
CA ASN A 12 15.66 9.30 10.49
C ASN A 12 15.21 8.27 9.43
N PRO A 13 14.72 8.71 8.26
CA PRO A 13 14.28 7.80 7.21
C PRO A 13 15.46 7.00 6.62
N GLY A 14 15.35 5.66 6.58
CA GLY A 14 16.28 4.77 5.89
C GLY A 14 17.33 4.05 6.74
N GLN A 15 17.44 4.32 8.05
CA GLN A 15 18.43 3.64 8.91
C GLN A 15 17.83 2.52 9.78
N CYS A 16 16.50 2.49 9.94
CA CYS A 16 15.80 1.55 10.83
C CYS A 16 14.54 0.94 10.19
N ASP A 17 14.44 0.91 8.86
CA ASP A 17 13.21 0.44 8.20
C ASP A 17 12.94 -1.04 8.51
N GLU A 18 13.97 -1.89 8.50
CA GLU A 18 13.84 -3.32 8.83
C GLU A 18 13.46 -3.53 10.30
N GLU A 19 14.09 -2.82 11.23
CA GLU A 19 13.76 -2.92 12.66
C GLU A 19 12.33 -2.41 12.95
N LEU A 20 11.88 -1.40 12.21
CA LEU A 20 10.51 -0.91 12.30
C LEU A 20 9.52 -1.99 11.86
N ILE A 21 9.75 -2.60 10.70
CA ILE A 21 8.89 -3.68 10.17
C ILE A 21 8.85 -4.85 11.15
N ASP A 22 10.00 -5.26 11.68
CA ASP A 22 10.10 -6.36 12.65
C ASP A 22 9.37 -6.04 13.97
N CYS A 23 9.53 -4.82 14.48
CA CYS A 23 8.83 -4.33 15.66
C CYS A 23 7.31 -4.29 15.44
N THR A 24 6.85 -3.76 14.30
CA THR A 24 5.42 -3.70 14.00
C THR A 24 4.82 -5.08 13.81
N ASN A 25 5.56 -6.01 13.20
CA ASN A 25 5.13 -7.40 13.07
C ASN A 25 4.98 -8.06 14.44
N ARG A 26 5.99 -7.93 15.32
CA ARG A 26 5.97 -8.50 16.69
C ARG A 26 4.85 -7.96 17.58
N HIS A 27 4.46 -6.71 17.38
CA HIS A 27 3.44 -6.04 18.19
C HIS A 27 2.07 -5.93 17.49
N SER A 28 1.90 -6.57 16.33
CA SER A 28 0.68 -6.49 15.52
C SER A 28 0.24 -5.04 15.19
N LEU A 29 1.21 -4.14 15.01
CA LEU A 29 0.99 -2.72 14.71
C LEU A 29 0.85 -2.49 13.20
N PHE A 30 0.03 -3.30 12.53
CA PHE A 30 -0.10 -3.32 11.06
C PHE A 30 -0.63 -2.01 10.49
N ARG A 31 -1.42 -1.25 11.25
CA ARG A 31 -1.90 0.08 10.85
C ARG A 31 -0.76 1.09 10.74
N ILE A 32 0.15 1.12 11.71
CA ILE A 32 1.31 2.02 11.70
C ILE A 32 2.26 1.62 10.58
N GLN A 33 2.44 0.32 10.39
CA GLN A 33 3.25 -0.24 9.32
C GLN A 33 2.70 0.12 7.93
N ALA A 34 1.39 -0.01 7.72
CA ALA A 34 0.71 0.40 6.49
C ALA A 34 0.95 1.88 6.20
N GLN A 35 0.79 2.74 7.21
CA GLN A 35 0.98 4.18 7.08
C GLN A 35 2.41 4.54 6.70
N TYR A 36 3.37 3.91 7.37
CA TYR A 36 4.78 4.10 7.07
C TYR A 36 5.12 3.63 5.65
N LEU A 37 4.62 2.47 5.24
CA LEU A 37 4.87 1.87 3.94
C LEU A 37 4.35 2.75 2.78
N VAL A 38 3.13 3.29 2.95
CA VAL A 38 2.50 4.21 1.99
C VAL A 38 3.25 5.53 1.92
N SER A 39 3.60 6.14 3.07
CA SER A 39 4.33 7.42 3.11
C SER A 39 5.76 7.31 2.58
N ARG A 40 6.46 6.21 2.89
CA ARG A 40 7.86 6.01 2.48
C ARG A 40 8.01 5.74 0.99
N GLN A 41 6.99 5.18 0.35
CA GLN A 41 6.94 4.92 -1.10
C GLN A 41 8.15 4.11 -1.63
N SER A 42 8.86 3.38 -0.77
CA SER A 42 10.07 2.64 -1.15
C SER A 42 9.71 1.26 -1.68
N LYS A 43 10.03 1.02 -2.96
CA LYS A 43 9.78 -0.27 -3.63
C LYS A 43 10.47 -1.45 -2.93
N GLU A 44 11.64 -1.21 -2.32
CA GLU A 44 12.37 -2.24 -1.60
C GLU A 44 11.61 -2.67 -0.33
N LEU A 45 11.03 -1.71 0.39
CA LEU A 45 10.19 -2.01 1.56
C LEU A 45 8.90 -2.71 1.19
N TRP A 46 8.26 -2.28 0.10
CA TRP A 46 7.09 -3.00 -0.41
C TRP A 46 7.43 -4.44 -0.77
N LYS A 47 8.58 -4.70 -1.40
CA LYS A 47 9.02 -6.07 -1.70
C LYS A 47 9.27 -6.89 -0.44
N LEU A 48 9.88 -6.30 0.58
CA LEU A 48 10.15 -6.97 1.85
C LEU A 48 8.86 -7.31 2.60
N VAL A 49 7.92 -6.37 2.67
CA VAL A 49 6.63 -6.56 3.36
C VAL A 49 5.70 -7.50 2.59
N LEU A 50 5.68 -7.40 1.25
CA LEU A 50 4.86 -8.24 0.38
C LEU A 50 5.49 -9.60 0.07
N ALA A 51 6.66 -9.90 0.61
CA ALA A 51 7.31 -11.19 0.46
C ALA A 51 6.37 -12.32 0.93
N SER A 52 6.37 -13.44 0.19
CA SER A 52 5.60 -14.63 0.54
C SER A 52 6.07 -15.30 1.84
N SER A 53 7.27 -14.98 2.31
CA SER A 53 7.81 -15.40 3.61
C SER A 53 7.19 -14.65 4.79
N ASN A 54 6.51 -13.52 4.56
CA ASN A 54 5.88 -12.74 5.61
C ASN A 54 4.47 -13.27 5.90
N GLU A 55 4.28 -13.89 7.08
CA GLU A 55 2.97 -14.39 7.52
C GLU A 55 1.93 -13.27 7.71
N HIS A 56 2.40 -12.07 8.05
CA HIS A 56 1.55 -10.90 8.30
C HIS A 56 1.22 -10.10 7.02
N ARG A 57 1.69 -10.55 5.85
CA ARG A 57 1.46 -9.87 4.58
C ARG A 57 -0.01 -9.52 4.36
N LYS A 58 -0.91 -10.47 4.62
CA LYS A 58 -2.36 -10.27 4.41
C LYS A 58 -2.93 -9.18 5.32
N GLU A 59 -2.56 -9.18 6.59
CA GLU A 59 -3.02 -8.17 7.56
C GLU A 59 -2.57 -6.77 7.13
N ILE A 60 -1.30 -6.63 6.73
CA ILE A 60 -0.75 -5.35 6.31
C ILE A 60 -1.41 -4.86 5.02
N VAL A 61 -1.58 -5.74 4.04
CA VAL A 61 -2.27 -5.41 2.78
C VAL A 61 -3.71 -4.99 3.03
N ASP A 62 -4.44 -5.68 3.91
CA ASP A 62 -5.80 -5.31 4.27
C ASP A 62 -5.88 -3.92 4.92
N GLN A 63 -4.97 -3.63 5.87
CA GLN A 63 -4.89 -2.30 6.50
C GLN A 63 -4.55 -1.19 5.51
N VAL A 64 -3.62 -1.45 4.57
CA VAL A 64 -3.28 -0.52 3.49
C VAL A 64 -4.51 -0.22 2.62
N ILE A 65 -5.29 -1.24 2.27
CA ILE A 65 -6.44 -1.11 1.37
C ILE A 65 -7.65 -0.49 2.06
N THR A 66 -7.86 -0.81 3.33
CA THR A 66 -9.04 -0.40 4.08
C THR A 66 -8.88 0.97 4.74
N THR A 67 -7.67 1.38 5.11
CA THR A 67 -7.44 2.61 5.88
C THR A 67 -6.51 3.58 5.15
N GLU A 68 -5.27 3.21 4.85
CA GLU A 68 -4.27 4.19 4.43
C GLU A 68 -4.46 4.75 3.02
N LEU A 69 -4.69 3.89 2.02
CA LEU A 69 -4.88 4.33 0.64
C LEU A 69 -6.20 5.10 0.40
N PRO A 70 -7.35 4.75 1.00
CA PRO A 70 -8.55 5.58 0.85
C PRO A 70 -8.47 6.92 1.58
N GLU A 71 -7.69 7.03 2.66
CA GLU A 71 -7.42 8.31 3.35
C GLU A 71 -6.30 9.13 2.69
N SER A 72 -5.43 8.49 1.89
CA SER A 72 -4.36 9.17 1.18
C SER A 72 -4.92 10.16 0.15
N LYS A 73 -4.39 11.38 0.19
CA LYS A 73 -4.66 12.44 -0.80
C LYS A 73 -3.59 12.53 -1.88
N ASN A 74 -2.53 11.72 -1.76
CA ASN A 74 -1.38 11.76 -2.64
C ASN A 74 -1.51 10.69 -3.74
N PRO A 75 -1.69 11.07 -5.02
CA PRO A 75 -1.82 10.09 -6.10
C PRO A 75 -0.57 9.24 -6.29
N GLU A 76 0.61 9.77 -5.97
CA GLU A 76 1.87 9.03 -6.08
C GLU A 76 1.95 7.85 -5.11
N GLU A 77 1.43 8.01 -3.89
CA GLU A 77 1.35 6.94 -2.88
C GLU A 77 0.50 5.77 -3.40
N VAL A 78 -0.68 6.09 -3.94
CA VAL A 78 -1.59 5.10 -4.55
C VAL A 78 -0.91 4.41 -5.74
N ILE A 79 -0.26 5.17 -6.62
CA ILE A 79 0.41 4.61 -7.79
C ILE A 79 1.52 3.63 -7.39
N ILE A 80 2.34 3.97 -6.40
CA ILE A 80 3.45 3.12 -5.97
C ILE A 80 2.94 1.87 -5.25
N ALA A 81 1.91 1.98 -4.43
CA ALA A 81 1.24 0.83 -3.81
C ALA A 81 0.66 -0.11 -4.87
N VAL A 82 -0.04 0.44 -5.88
CA VAL A 82 -0.59 -0.34 -6.99
C VAL A 82 0.51 -1.04 -7.79
N GLN A 83 1.61 -0.35 -8.11
CA GLN A 83 2.76 -0.96 -8.77
C GLN A 83 3.35 -2.11 -7.95
N SER A 84 3.48 -1.91 -6.65
CA SER A 84 4.05 -2.91 -5.74
C SER A 84 3.17 -4.15 -5.63
N PHE A 85 1.85 -3.99 -5.54
CA PHE A 85 0.92 -5.12 -5.57
C PHE A 85 0.92 -5.85 -6.92
N MET A 86 1.11 -5.14 -8.04
CA MET A 86 1.22 -5.78 -9.35
C MET A 86 2.49 -6.62 -9.46
N GLU A 87 3.61 -6.13 -8.91
CA GLU A 87 4.87 -6.88 -8.81
C GLU A 87 4.75 -8.09 -7.87
N ALA A 88 3.94 -8.00 -6.81
CA ALA A 88 3.68 -9.08 -5.86
C ALA A 88 2.54 -10.04 -6.30
N GLU A 89 2.04 -9.90 -7.53
CA GLU A 89 0.95 -10.71 -8.11
C GLU A 89 -0.40 -10.65 -7.36
N LEU A 90 -0.61 -9.63 -6.52
CA LEU A 90 -1.81 -9.43 -5.69
C LEU A 90 -2.94 -8.75 -6.49
N THR A 91 -3.35 -9.39 -7.59
CA THR A 91 -4.29 -8.80 -8.56
C THR A 91 -5.72 -8.66 -7.99
N THR A 92 -6.13 -9.57 -7.10
CA THR A 92 -7.46 -9.53 -6.46
C THR A 92 -7.56 -8.37 -5.48
N GLU A 93 -6.58 -8.23 -4.60
CA GLU A 93 -6.47 -7.15 -3.61
C GLU A 93 -6.38 -5.78 -4.29
N LEU A 94 -5.65 -5.70 -5.40
CA LEU A 94 -5.62 -4.52 -6.28
C LEU A 94 -7.00 -4.10 -6.79
N MET A 95 -7.83 -5.05 -7.22
CA MET A 95 -9.18 -4.71 -7.70
C MET A 95 -10.04 -4.15 -6.59
N THR A 96 -10.03 -4.78 -5.40
CA THR A 96 -10.76 -4.29 -4.24
C THR A 96 -10.32 -2.88 -3.85
N LEU A 97 -9.02 -2.61 -3.88
CA LEU A 97 -8.47 -1.29 -3.63
C LEU A 97 -8.98 -0.26 -4.64
N LEU A 98 -8.86 -0.57 -5.93
CA LEU A 98 -9.25 0.34 -7.00
C LEU A 98 -10.74 0.65 -6.95
N GLU A 99 -11.58 -0.34 -6.65
CA GLU A 99 -13.02 -0.14 -6.46
C GLU A 99 -13.30 0.83 -5.29
N LYS A 100 -12.67 0.63 -4.13
CA LYS A 100 -12.80 1.54 -2.97
C LYS A 100 -12.34 2.96 -3.30
N ILE A 101 -11.18 3.11 -3.95
CA ILE A 101 -10.64 4.43 -4.31
C ILE A 101 -11.56 5.15 -5.29
N VAL A 102 -12.06 4.45 -6.32
CA VAL A 102 -12.98 5.03 -7.30
C VAL A 102 -14.32 5.41 -6.69
N LEU A 103 -14.84 4.61 -5.75
CA LEU A 103 -16.09 4.92 -5.03
C LEU A 103 -15.94 6.11 -4.08
N HIS A 104 -14.83 6.18 -3.33
CA HIS A 104 -14.68 7.14 -2.23
C HIS A 104 -13.95 8.44 -2.63
N ASN A 105 -13.09 8.42 -3.65
CA ASN A 105 -12.27 9.56 -4.04
C ASN A 105 -12.33 9.79 -5.56
N SER A 106 -13.36 10.51 -5.98
CA SER A 106 -13.64 10.86 -7.38
C SER A 106 -12.55 11.72 -8.05
N ASP A 107 -11.67 12.35 -7.28
CA ASP A 107 -10.51 13.06 -7.80
C ASP A 107 -9.44 12.12 -8.37
N PHE A 108 -9.34 10.87 -7.92
CA PHE A 108 -8.37 9.91 -8.46
C PHE A 108 -8.70 9.48 -9.89
N ALA A 109 -9.99 9.44 -10.23
CA ALA A 109 -10.46 9.11 -11.57
C ALA A 109 -10.02 10.15 -12.62
N LYS A 110 -9.57 11.35 -12.21
CA LYS A 110 -9.10 12.41 -13.11
C LYS A 110 -7.63 12.23 -13.54
N TYR A 111 -6.85 11.38 -12.86
CA TYR A 111 -5.44 11.19 -13.21
C TYR A 111 -5.26 10.15 -14.31
N ARG A 112 -4.68 10.58 -15.44
CA ARG A 112 -4.41 9.74 -16.62
C ARG A 112 -3.60 8.47 -16.30
N LYS A 113 -2.67 8.57 -15.35
CA LYS A 113 -1.83 7.44 -14.91
C LYS A 113 -2.63 6.38 -14.14
N LEU A 114 -3.59 6.81 -13.32
CA LEU A 114 -4.52 5.92 -12.61
C LEU A 114 -5.56 5.32 -13.56
N GLN A 115 -6.07 6.09 -14.51
CA GLN A 115 -6.94 5.56 -15.57
C GLN A 115 -6.23 4.47 -16.39
N ASN A 116 -4.98 4.70 -16.79
CA ASN A 116 -4.19 3.68 -17.49
C ASN A 116 -3.99 2.43 -16.62
N LEU A 117 -3.74 2.59 -15.32
CA LEU A 117 -3.63 1.47 -14.38
C LEU A 117 -4.96 0.72 -14.19
N LEU A 118 -6.08 1.42 -14.09
CA LEU A 118 -7.42 0.82 -14.03
C LEU A 118 -7.70 -0.02 -15.28
N ILE A 119 -7.37 0.52 -16.46
CA ILE A 119 -7.53 -0.20 -17.73
C ILE A 119 -6.61 -1.42 -17.79
N ILE A 120 -5.32 -1.28 -17.44
CA ILE A 120 -4.36 -2.39 -17.42
C ILE A 120 -4.81 -3.48 -16.44
N THR A 121 -5.28 -3.07 -15.25
CA THR A 121 -5.76 -4.00 -14.22
C THR A 121 -7.04 -4.71 -14.67
N ALA A 122 -8.01 -3.98 -15.23
CA ALA A 122 -9.24 -4.56 -15.76
C ALA A 122 -8.94 -5.60 -16.86
N ILE A 123 -8.04 -5.30 -17.80
CA ILE A 123 -7.63 -6.23 -18.87
C ILE A 123 -6.93 -7.47 -18.29
N LYS A 124 -6.08 -7.29 -17.27
CA LYS A 124 -5.34 -8.40 -16.67
C LYS A 124 -6.24 -9.31 -15.82
N SER A 125 -7.22 -8.73 -15.13
CA SER A 125 -8.22 -9.49 -14.36
C SER A 125 -9.21 -10.23 -15.24
N ASP A 126 -9.58 -9.67 -16.41
CA ASP A 126 -10.50 -10.32 -17.36
C ASP A 126 -9.91 -11.61 -17.96
N ARG A 127 -8.58 -11.67 -18.13
CA ARG A 127 -7.89 -12.90 -18.58
C ARG A 127 -7.87 -14.04 -17.55
N ASN A 128 -8.21 -13.76 -16.30
CA ASN A 128 -8.18 -14.75 -15.23
C ASN A 128 -9.57 -15.32 -14.89
N ARG A 129 -10.57 -15.10 -15.78
CA ARG A 129 -11.95 -15.54 -15.63
C ARG A 129 -12.33 -16.61 -16.65
#